data_AF-A0A2V2EZM0-F1
#
_entry.id   AF-A0A2V2EZM0-F1
#
_cell.length_a   1.000
_cell.length_b   1.000
_cell.length_c   1.000
_cell.angle_alpha   90.00
_cell.angle_beta   90.00
_cell.angle_gamma   90.00
#
_symmetry.space_group_name_H-M   'P 1'
#
loop_
_entity.id
_entity.type
_entity.pdbx_description
1 polymer ?
#
loop_
_entity_poly.entity_id
_entity_poly.type
_entity_poly.pdbx_seq_one_letter_code
_entity_poly.pdbx_strand_id
1 'polypeptide(L)'
;MEKADYKNWVPLILVVGSVTSALLVGVLWWIFGIKTVFALTVVNKILFVILGIAFWGCVIFALWSIIARCAFSYTGKKKLAKKIVEGTAKYVVLPEGGTGLDVGCGSGALTIACAKANPQGKMTGIDHWSWEYPAFNQAL
;
A
#
# COMPACT_ATOMS: atom_id res chain seq x y z
N MET A 1 7.19 -24.19 -10.85
CA MET A 1 6.45 -23.77 -9.64
C MET A 1 6.17 -22.28 -9.75
N GLU A 2 4.91 -21.89 -9.66
CA GLU A 2 4.52 -20.48 -9.67
C GLU A 2 5.08 -19.77 -8.43
N LYS A 3 5.54 -18.53 -8.59
CA LYS A 3 6.14 -17.77 -7.51
C LYS A 3 5.03 -17.10 -6.71
N ALA A 4 4.97 -17.35 -5.40
CA ALA A 4 3.95 -16.75 -4.54
C ALA A 4 3.92 -15.21 -4.68
N ASP A 5 2.74 -14.67 -4.96
CA ASP A 5 2.48 -13.23 -4.97
C ASP A 5 1.99 -12.78 -3.59
N TYR A 6 2.89 -12.13 -2.84
CA TYR A 6 2.59 -11.57 -1.52
C TYR A 6 1.82 -10.25 -1.56
N LYS A 7 1.44 -9.79 -2.76
CA LYS A 7 0.88 -8.46 -3.01
C LYS A 7 1.80 -7.35 -2.52
N ASN A 8 1.34 -6.12 -2.65
CA ASN A 8 2.05 -4.95 -2.17
C ASN A 8 1.35 -4.42 -0.93
N TRP A 9 2.14 -4.05 0.10
CA TRP A 9 1.60 -3.46 1.32
C TRP A 9 0.92 -2.11 1.08
N VAL A 10 1.31 -1.40 0.02
CA VAL A 10 0.61 -0.19 -0.43
C VAL A 10 -0.42 -0.59 -1.49
N PRO A 11 -1.74 -0.48 -1.24
CA PRO A 11 -2.78 -0.89 -2.18
C PRO A 11 -2.73 -0.12 -3.50
N LEU A 12 -3.06 -0.77 -4.62
CA LEU A 12 -3.12 -0.08 -5.92
C LEU A 12 -4.23 0.98 -5.93
N ILE A 13 -5.37 0.67 -5.30
CA ILE A 13 -6.50 1.60 -5.19
C ILE A 13 -6.13 2.89 -4.46
N LEU A 14 -5.18 2.85 -3.51
CA LEU A 14 -4.70 4.06 -2.84
C LEU A 14 -3.99 4.98 -3.82
N VAL A 15 -3.11 4.41 -4.67
CA VAL A 15 -2.39 5.17 -5.70
C VAL A 15 -3.38 5.72 -6.73
N VAL A 16 -4.27 4.89 -7.26
CA VAL A 16 -5.27 5.31 -8.25
C VAL A 16 -6.19 6.38 -7.66
N GLY A 17 -6.70 6.18 -6.44
CA GLY A 17 -7.55 7.13 -5.73
C GLY A 17 -6.88 8.48 -5.51
N SER A 18 -5.61 8.48 -5.09
CA SER A 18 -4.87 9.73 -4.86
C SER A 18 -4.59 10.50 -6.15
N VAL A 19 -4.19 9.82 -7.23
CA VAL A 19 -3.95 10.44 -8.55
C VAL A 19 -5.25 10.97 -9.15
N THR A 20 -6.33 10.19 -9.12
CA THR A 20 -7.64 10.63 -9.61
C THR A 20 -8.17 11.82 -8.83
N SER A 21 -7.99 11.85 -7.51
CA SER A 21 -8.35 12.99 -6.66
C SER A 21 -7.56 14.24 -7.04
N ALA A 22 -6.24 14.13 -7.23
CA ALA A 22 -5.41 15.25 -7.67
C ALA A 22 -5.86 15.81 -9.03
N LEU A 23 -6.19 14.94 -9.99
CA LEU A 23 -6.70 15.36 -11.29
C LEU A 23 -8.04 16.11 -11.18
N LEU A 24 -9.00 15.55 -10.45
CA LEU A 24 -10.33 16.15 -10.29
C LEU A 24 -10.25 17.51 -9.59
N VAL A 25 -9.51 17.59 -8.48
CA VAL A 25 -9.32 18.85 -7.75
C VAL A 25 -8.54 19.86 -8.60
N GLY A 26 -7.56 19.39 -9.38
CA GLY A 26 -6.80 20.23 -10.32
C GLY A 26 -7.66 20.86 -11.41
N VAL A 27 -8.59 20.10 -11.99
CA VAL A 27 -9.56 20.62 -12.97
C VAL A 27 -10.45 21.69 -12.34
N LEU A 28 -10.97 21.45 -11.13
CA LEU A 28 -11.77 22.43 -10.40
C LEU A 28 -10.96 23.69 -10.09
N TRP A 29 -9.73 23.53 -9.59
CA TRP A 29 -8.83 24.64 -9.30
C TRP A 29 -8.57 25.50 -10.54
N TRP A 30 -8.35 24.86 -11.69
CA TRP A 30 -8.14 25.55 -12.97
C TRP A 30 -9.39 26.34 -13.43
N ILE A 31 -10.58 25.73 -13.34
CA ILE A 31 -11.85 26.41 -13.66
C ILE A 31 -12.04 27.66 -12.80
N PHE A 32 -11.83 27.55 -11.49
CA PHE A 32 -11.94 28.70 -10.59
C PHE A 32 -10.82 29.71 -10.80
N GLY A 33 -9.63 29.29 -11.22
CA GLY A 33 -8.53 30.17 -11.62
C GLY A 33 -8.85 30.99 -12.87
N ILE A 34 -9.54 30.42 -13.85
CA ILE A 34 -10.06 31.17 -15.01
C ILE A 34 -11.11 32.17 -14.52
N LYS A 35 -12.05 31.72 -13.68
CA LYS A 35 -13.10 32.59 -13.14
C LYS A 35 -12.57 33.75 -12.32
N THR A 36 -11.46 33.61 -11.58
CA THR A 36 -10.87 34.75 -10.85
C THR A 36 -10.28 35.81 -11.78
N VAL A 37 -9.84 35.45 -12.99
CA VAL A 37 -9.36 36.40 -14.00
C VAL A 37 -10.53 37.17 -14.63
N PHE A 38 -11.62 36.49 -14.99
CA PHE A 38 -12.73 37.08 -15.75
C PHE A 38 -13.91 37.59 -14.89
N ALA A 39 -14.10 37.05 -13.69
CA ALA A 39 -15.19 37.38 -12.77
C ALA A 39 -14.60 37.58 -11.35
N LEU A 40 -14.25 38.83 -11.03
CA LEU A 40 -13.57 39.25 -9.80
C LEU A 40 -14.43 39.18 -8.51
N THR A 41 -15.19 38.10 -8.30
CA THR A 41 -15.89 37.91 -7.03
C THR A 41 -14.92 37.44 -5.95
N VAL A 42 -15.12 37.91 -4.72
CA VAL A 42 -14.35 37.48 -3.54
C VAL A 42 -14.49 35.96 -3.34
N VAL A 43 -15.67 35.42 -3.62
CA VAL A 43 -15.96 33.97 -3.54
C VAL A 43 -15.05 33.16 -4.47
N ASN A 44 -14.87 33.58 -5.73
CA ASN A 44 -13.99 32.86 -6.67
C ASN A 44 -12.54 32.84 -6.18
N LYS A 45 -12.05 33.94 -5.58
CA LYS A 45 -10.68 34.01 -5.03
C LYS A 45 -10.49 33.06 -3.85
N ILE A 46 -11.46 33.02 -2.93
CA ILE A 46 -11.42 32.10 -1.78
C ILE A 46 -11.43 30.65 -2.26
N LEU A 47 -12.33 30.31 -3.19
CA LEU A 47 -12.42 28.97 -3.76
C LEU A 47 -11.14 28.57 -4.50
N PHE A 48 -10.53 29.48 -5.26
CA PHE A 48 -9.25 29.25 -5.91
C PHE A 48 -8.14 28.92 -4.89
N VAL A 49 -8.06 29.63 -3.77
CA VAL A 49 -7.06 29.35 -2.73
C VAL A 49 -7.30 28.00 -2.06
N ILE A 50 -8.54 27.70 -1.66
CA ILE A 50 -8.89 26.43 -0.99
C ILE A 50 -8.61 25.24 -1.92
N LEU A 51 -9.05 25.32 -3.18
CA LEU A 51 -8.83 24.26 -4.17
C LEU A 51 -7.34 24.10 -4.51
N GLY A 52 -6.57 25.19 -4.51
CA GLY A 52 -5.12 25.13 -4.71
C GLY A 52 -4.40 24.38 -3.59
N ILE A 53 -4.77 24.66 -2.32
CA ILE A 53 -4.24 23.93 -1.16
C ILE A 53 -4.62 22.45 -1.25
N ALA A 54 -5.89 22.15 -1.54
CA ALA A 54 -6.37 20.78 -1.68
C ALA A 54 -5.65 20.03 -2.81
N PHE A 55 -5.45 20.69 -3.97
CA PHE A 55 -4.73 20.11 -5.12
C PHE A 55 -3.32 19.71 -4.73
N TRP A 56 -2.54 20.63 -4.14
CA TRP A 56 -1.17 20.34 -3.73
C TRP A 56 -1.10 19.25 -2.64
N GLY A 57 -2.07 19.23 -1.71
CA GLY A 57 -2.22 18.14 -0.76
C GLY A 57 -2.41 16.78 -1.43
N CYS A 58 -3.31 16.70 -2.41
CA CYS A 58 -3.53 15.48 -3.19
C CYS A 58 -2.29 15.07 -4.01
N VAL A 59 -1.58 16.03 -4.62
CA VAL A 59 -0.35 15.76 -5.39
C VAL A 59 0.75 15.18 -4.49
N ILE A 60 0.99 15.80 -3.33
CA ILE A 60 2.00 15.32 -2.37
C ILE A 60 1.65 13.90 -1.90
N PHE A 61 0.38 13.66 -1.58
CA PHE A 61 -0.08 12.33 -1.16
C PHE A 61 0.03 11.30 -2.29
N ALA A 62 -0.29 11.67 -3.53
CA ALA A 62 -0.14 10.81 -4.70
C ALA A 62 1.32 10.42 -4.93
N LEU A 63 2.24 11.40 -4.91
CA LEU A 63 3.68 11.14 -5.02
C LEU A 63 4.18 10.22 -3.91
N TRP A 64 3.77 10.48 -2.66
CA TRP A 64 4.11 9.62 -1.53
C TRP A 64 3.60 8.18 -1.74
N SER A 65 2.35 8.01 -2.17
CA SER A 65 1.75 6.68 -2.39
C SER A 65 2.47 5.88 -3.49
N ILE A 66 2.89 6.54 -4.57
CA ILE A 66 3.67 5.94 -5.66
C ILE A 66 5.05 5.50 -5.17
N ILE A 67 5.77 6.39 -4.46
CA ILE A 67 7.09 6.10 -3.91
C ILE A 67 7.01 4.94 -2.92
N ALA A 68 6.03 4.98 -2.00
CA ALA A 68 5.82 3.92 -1.02
C ALA A 68 5.51 2.58 -1.71
N ARG A 69 4.61 2.55 -2.71
CA ARG A 69 4.29 1.33 -3.45
C ARG A 69 5.52 0.77 -4.18
N CYS A 70 6.35 1.61 -4.77
CA CYS A 70 7.60 1.19 -5.40
C CYS A 70 8.62 0.64 -4.38
N ALA A 71 8.71 1.27 -3.20
CA ALA A 71 9.62 0.86 -2.13
C ALA A 71 9.23 -0.50 -1.52
N PHE A 72 7.95 -0.68 -1.20
CA PHE A 72 7.39 -1.88 -0.56
C PHE A 72 7.02 -3.00 -1.53
N SER A 73 7.29 -2.84 -2.83
CA SER A 73 7.15 -3.94 -3.78
C SER A 73 8.10 -5.08 -3.42
N TYR A 74 7.57 -6.30 -3.31
CA TYR A 74 8.35 -7.51 -2.98
C TYR A 74 9.31 -7.92 -4.12
N THR A 75 8.94 -7.63 -5.37
CA THR A 75 9.69 -7.99 -6.58
C THR A 75 10.40 -6.81 -7.25
N GLY A 76 10.07 -5.57 -6.88
CA GLY A 76 10.60 -4.34 -7.46
C GLY A 76 12.08 -4.08 -7.18
N LYS A 77 12.58 -2.87 -7.44
CA LYS A 77 14.03 -2.57 -7.29
C LYS A 77 14.48 -2.47 -5.83
N LYS A 78 13.68 -1.82 -4.97
CA LYS A 78 14.06 -1.52 -3.57
C LYS A 78 13.82 -2.70 -2.62
N LYS A 79 12.77 -3.50 -2.87
CA LYS A 79 12.44 -4.74 -2.16
C LYS A 79 12.37 -4.60 -0.64
N LEU A 80 11.84 -3.49 -0.13
CA LEU A 80 11.85 -3.21 1.31
C LEU A 80 11.01 -4.25 2.07
N ALA A 81 9.81 -4.58 1.59
CA ALA A 81 8.98 -5.64 2.18
C ALA A 81 9.73 -6.98 2.23
N LYS A 82 10.41 -7.36 1.15
CA LYS A 82 11.23 -8.58 1.10
C LYS A 82 12.36 -8.56 2.14
N LYS A 83 13.09 -7.44 2.25
CA LYS A 83 14.18 -7.28 3.22
C LYS A 83 13.68 -7.39 4.66
N ILE A 84 12.53 -6.80 4.96
CA ILE A 84 11.89 -6.89 6.28
C ILE A 84 11.46 -8.35 6.53
N VAL A 85 10.67 -8.94 5.64
CA VAL A 85 10.15 -10.31 5.77
C VAL A 85 11.27 -11.34 5.91
N GLU A 86 12.20 -11.39 4.97
CA GLU A 86 13.29 -12.37 4.99
C GLU A 86 14.35 -12.03 6.03
N GLY A 87 14.51 -10.75 6.39
CA GLY A 87 15.37 -10.33 7.49
C GLY A 87 14.83 -10.82 8.83
N THR A 88 13.55 -10.59 9.11
CA THR A 88 12.86 -11.05 10.32
C THR A 88 12.86 -12.58 10.41
N ALA A 89 12.58 -13.28 9.31
CA ALA A 89 12.56 -14.75 9.30
C ALA A 89 13.88 -15.39 9.76
N LYS A 90 15.03 -14.73 9.57
CA LYS A 90 16.34 -15.25 10.02
C LYS A 90 16.48 -15.32 11.54
N TYR A 91 15.70 -14.54 12.28
CA TYR A 91 15.73 -14.53 13.75
C TYR A 91 14.76 -15.55 14.35
N VAL A 92 13.92 -16.19 13.53
CA VAL A 92 13.00 -17.24 13.96
C VAL A 92 13.66 -18.58 13.70
N VAL A 93 14.07 -19.26 14.77
CA VAL A 93 14.66 -20.60 14.72
C VAL A 93 13.79 -21.55 15.53
N LEU A 94 13.25 -22.57 14.88
CA LEU A 94 12.46 -23.61 15.53
C LEU A 94 13.37 -24.79 15.92
N PRO A 95 13.14 -25.44 17.07
CA PRO A 95 13.75 -26.74 17.35
C PRO A 95 13.22 -27.80 16.37
N GLU A 96 13.87 -28.97 16.32
CA GLU A 96 13.38 -30.12 15.55
C GLU A 96 11.96 -30.51 16.00
N GLY A 97 11.04 -30.64 15.05
CA GLY A 97 9.61 -30.85 15.33
C GLY A 97 8.89 -29.64 15.94
N GLY A 98 9.56 -28.50 16.07
CA GLY A 98 9.01 -27.29 16.67
C GLY A 98 7.90 -26.65 15.83
N THR A 99 7.03 -25.89 16.49
CA THR A 99 5.91 -25.19 15.86
C THR A 99 6.02 -23.68 16.06
N GLY A 100 5.76 -22.90 15.01
CA GLY A 100 5.63 -21.45 15.08
C GLY A 100 4.27 -20.95 14.59
N LEU A 101 3.83 -19.82 15.14
CA LEU A 101 2.57 -19.17 14.83
C LEU A 101 2.82 -17.72 14.41
N ASP A 102 2.27 -17.33 13.26
CA ASP A 102 2.31 -15.97 12.71
C ASP A 102 0.89 -15.38 12.77
N VAL A 103 0.65 -14.49 13.73
CA VAL A 103 -0.67 -13.89 13.99
C VAL A 103 -0.79 -12.56 13.25
N GLY A 104 -1.83 -12.41 12.42
CA GLY A 104 -1.96 -11.30 11.49
C GLY A 104 -1.05 -11.48 10.27
N CYS A 105 -0.95 -12.71 9.75
CA CYS A 105 0.03 -13.06 8.72
C CYS A 105 -0.22 -12.40 7.36
N GLY A 106 -1.39 -11.79 7.16
CA GLY A 106 -1.81 -11.10 5.94
C GLY A 106 -1.77 -12.04 4.74
N SER A 107 -0.83 -11.77 3.83
CA SER A 107 -0.60 -12.61 2.65
C SER A 107 0.19 -13.89 2.95
N GLY A 108 0.56 -14.14 4.21
CA GLY A 108 1.42 -15.25 4.64
C GLY A 108 2.91 -15.08 4.28
N ALA A 109 3.35 -13.88 3.91
CA ALA A 109 4.73 -13.67 3.43
C ALA A 109 5.78 -14.04 4.49
N LEU A 110 5.57 -13.62 5.74
CA LEU A 110 6.44 -13.96 6.87
C LEU A 110 6.31 -15.44 7.25
N THR A 111 5.09 -15.95 7.38
CA THR A 111 4.83 -17.38 7.62
C THR A 111 5.62 -18.26 6.65
N ILE A 112 5.55 -17.98 5.35
CA ILE A 112 6.24 -18.75 4.29
C ILE A 112 7.76 -18.57 4.39
N ALA A 113 8.25 -17.37 4.69
CA ALA A 113 9.67 -17.12 4.87
C ALA A 113 10.24 -17.89 6.08
N CYS A 114 9.54 -17.87 7.21
CA CYS A 114 9.89 -18.64 8.41
C CYS A 114 9.82 -20.15 8.15
N ALA A 115 8.82 -20.63 7.40
CA ALA A 115 8.70 -22.05 7.04
C ALA A 115 9.89 -22.52 6.19
N LYS A 116 10.32 -21.71 5.23
CA LYS A 116 11.49 -21.99 4.40
C LYS A 116 12.80 -21.98 5.19
N ALA A 117 12.90 -21.10 6.19
CA ALA A 117 14.06 -21.03 7.06
C ALA A 117 14.12 -22.18 8.10
N ASN A 118 12.98 -22.83 8.37
CA ASN A 118 12.85 -23.87 9.39
C ASN A 118 12.19 -25.15 8.82
N PRO A 119 12.86 -25.86 7.88
CA PRO A 119 12.30 -27.08 7.29
C PRO A 119 12.07 -28.23 8.29
N GLN A 120 12.74 -28.19 9.45
CA GLN A 120 12.60 -29.14 10.56
C GLN A 120 11.35 -28.93 11.43
N GLY A 121 10.61 -27.84 11.22
CA GLY A 121 9.45 -27.46 12.01
C GLY A 121 8.21 -27.17 11.17
N LYS A 122 7.16 -26.67 11.82
CA LYS A 122 5.90 -26.27 11.18
C LYS A 122 5.58 -24.82 11.50
N MET A 123 5.29 -24.03 10.47
CA MET A 123 4.75 -22.67 10.64
C MET A 123 3.27 -22.64 10.28
N THR A 124 2.47 -21.98 11.12
CA THR A 124 1.05 -21.71 10.87
C THR A 124 0.84 -20.21 10.85
N GLY A 125 0.15 -19.69 9.83
CA GLY A 125 -0.26 -18.29 9.76
C GLY A 125 -1.77 -18.17 9.99
N ILE A 126 -2.19 -17.16 10.74
CA ILE A 126 -3.61 -16.85 10.95
C ILE A 126 -3.85 -15.37 10.70
N ASP A 127 -4.95 -15.05 10.00
CA ASP A 127 -5.45 -13.69 9.83
C ASP A 127 -6.99 -13.71 9.82
N HIS A 128 -7.60 -12.55 10.03
CA HIS A 128 -9.06 -12.41 10.07
C HIS A 128 -9.73 -12.50 8.70
N TRP A 129 -8.96 -12.45 7.61
CA TRP A 129 -9.36 -12.49 6.19
C TRP A 129 -10.85 -12.21 5.93
N SER A 130 -11.31 -11.05 6.38
CA SER A 130 -12.72 -10.68 6.30
C SER A 130 -13.00 -10.02 4.94
N TRP A 131 -14.22 -9.53 4.74
CA TRP A 131 -14.64 -8.91 3.48
C TRP A 131 -13.81 -7.67 3.09
N GLU A 132 -13.09 -7.07 4.04
CA GLU A 132 -12.13 -5.98 3.82
C GLU A 132 -10.84 -6.45 3.11
N TYR A 133 -10.59 -7.76 3.06
CA TYR A 133 -9.42 -8.39 2.43
C TYR A 133 -9.81 -9.39 1.32
N PRO A 134 -10.63 -9.00 0.33
CA PRO A 134 -11.09 -9.90 -0.74
C PRO A 134 -9.92 -10.42 -1.58
N ALA A 135 -8.79 -9.72 -1.53
CA ALA A 135 -7.57 -10.09 -2.22
C ALA A 135 -6.94 -11.38 -1.64
N PHE A 136 -7.17 -11.73 -0.38
CA PHE A 136 -6.54 -12.89 0.27
C PHE A 136 -7.53 -14.03 0.57
N ASN A 137 -8.82 -13.80 0.34
CA ASN A 137 -9.83 -14.85 0.35
C ASN A 137 -9.78 -15.63 -0.97
N GLN A 138 -9.24 -16.85 -0.93
CA GLN A 138 -9.44 -17.84 -2.00
C GLN A 138 -10.60 -18.75 -1.59
N ALA A 139 -11.48 -19.08 -2.55
CA ALA A 139 -12.40 -20.18 -2.36
C ALA A 139 -11.59 -21.48 -2.27
N LEU A 140 -11.86 -22.28 -1.23
CA LEU A 140 -11.29 -23.61 -1.02
C LEU A 140 -11.67 -24.57 -2.16
#